data_AF-A0A060WVG7-F1
#
_entry.id   AF-A0A060WVG7-F1
#
_cell.length_a   1.000
_cell.length_b   1.000
_cell.length_c   1.000
_cell.angle_alpha   90.00
_cell.angle_beta   90.00
_cell.angle_gamma   90.00
#
_symmetry.space_group_name_H-M   'P 1'
#
loop_
_entity.id
_entity.type
_entity.pdbx_description
1 polymer ?
#
loop_
_entity_poly.entity_id
_entity_poly.type
_entity_poly.pdbx_seq_one_letter_code
_entity_poly.pdbx_strand_id
1 'polypeptide(L)'
;MVGSRRMKAQTYADRRAKSFNRSWSDPTPMKPDSLHGSRDNGDLQSSSGALDEGSQEDADWEEERELERAACEGEDFTPPKIILISSKVPKAEYVPNIIRRDDPSVIPILYDHEHATFDDIIEEIEKKLTAYRKGCKIWNMLIFCQGGPGHLYLLKNKVATFAKVEKEEDMIQFWKKLSRFMSKLNPEANLIHIMGCYVLGSANGEKLIQNLKQLMRPHAIEFKSPLELSAQGKEMIEMYFDFRLFRLWKTRQHSKLLDYDNLL
;
A
#
# COMPACT_ATOMS: atom_id res chain seq x y z
N MET A 1 -28.89 -46.43 -25.14
CA MET A 1 -28.14 -46.38 -23.86
C MET A 1 -27.31 -45.10 -23.88
N VAL A 2 -27.81 -44.04 -23.26
CA VAL A 2 -27.19 -42.70 -23.29
C VAL A 2 -26.36 -42.52 -22.02
N GLY A 3 -25.07 -42.25 -22.16
CA GLY A 3 -24.14 -42.01 -21.05
C GLY A 3 -23.55 -40.61 -21.10
N SER A 4 -24.05 -39.71 -20.26
CA SER A 4 -23.50 -38.37 -20.04
C SER A 4 -22.11 -38.43 -19.40
N ARG A 5 -21.12 -37.72 -19.98
CA ARG A 5 -19.90 -37.32 -19.27
C ARG A 5 -20.03 -35.88 -18.81
N ARG A 6 -20.13 -35.70 -17.49
CA ARG A 6 -20.14 -34.40 -16.81
C ARG A 6 -18.68 -33.94 -16.64
N MET A 7 -18.27 -32.90 -17.34
CA MET A 7 -17.01 -32.20 -17.03
C MET A 7 -17.17 -31.46 -15.70
N LYS A 8 -16.30 -31.75 -14.72
CA LYS A 8 -16.23 -30.97 -13.48
C LYS A 8 -15.52 -29.65 -13.79
N ALA A 9 -16.24 -28.55 -13.67
CA ALA A 9 -15.66 -27.21 -13.65
C ALA A 9 -14.80 -27.07 -12.39
N GLN A 10 -13.54 -26.70 -12.56
CA GLN A 10 -12.62 -26.47 -11.46
C GLN A 10 -12.78 -25.03 -10.95
N THR A 11 -13.19 -24.89 -9.70
CA THR A 11 -13.53 -23.63 -9.02
C THR A 11 -12.29 -22.80 -8.65
N TYR A 12 -12.45 -21.48 -8.67
CA TYR A 12 -11.41 -20.45 -8.47
C TYR A 12 -10.61 -20.60 -7.15
N ALA A 13 -11.23 -21.17 -6.12
CA ALA A 13 -10.59 -21.46 -4.83
C ALA A 13 -9.41 -22.44 -4.95
N ASP A 14 -9.45 -23.39 -5.89
CA ASP A 14 -8.39 -24.38 -6.09
C ASP A 14 -7.13 -23.79 -6.77
N ARG A 15 -7.24 -22.60 -7.40
CA ARG A 15 -6.07 -21.86 -7.91
C ARG A 15 -5.34 -21.13 -6.78
N ARG A 16 -6.07 -20.61 -5.78
CA ARG A 16 -5.54 -19.80 -4.67
C ARG A 16 -4.71 -20.59 -3.66
N ALA A 17 -5.02 -21.88 -3.44
CA ALA A 17 -4.24 -22.73 -2.54
C ALA A 17 -2.87 -23.16 -3.11
N LYS A 18 -2.65 -23.00 -4.43
CA LYS A 18 -1.42 -23.45 -5.11
C LYS A 18 -0.34 -22.37 -5.22
N SER A 19 -0.64 -21.10 -4.98
CA SER A 19 0.36 -20.01 -5.08
C SER A 19 1.14 -19.79 -3.77
N PHE A 20 0.54 -20.05 -2.60
CA PHE A 20 1.23 -19.91 -1.32
C PHE A 20 2.15 -21.09 -0.94
N ASN A 21 2.05 -22.24 -1.64
CA ASN A 21 2.74 -23.49 -1.29
C ASN A 21 3.57 -24.14 -2.43
N ARG A 22 4.00 -23.39 -3.46
CA ARG A 22 4.84 -23.97 -4.54
C ARG A 22 6.33 -23.95 -4.20
N SER A 23 6.95 -25.13 -4.10
CA SER A 23 8.40 -25.30 -4.09
C SER A 23 9.05 -24.78 -5.38
N TRP A 24 10.21 -24.16 -5.23
CA TRP A 24 10.98 -23.34 -6.18
C TRP A 24 11.58 -24.07 -7.39
N SER A 25 10.90 -25.06 -7.98
CA SER A 25 11.49 -25.84 -9.06
C SER A 25 10.43 -26.37 -10.02
N ASP A 26 9.81 -25.51 -10.82
CA ASP A 26 9.23 -25.96 -12.09
C ASP A 26 9.07 -24.82 -13.11
N PRO A 27 9.48 -25.02 -14.38
CA PRO A 27 9.43 -23.99 -15.41
C PRO A 27 8.04 -23.90 -16.07
N THR A 28 7.70 -22.69 -16.52
CA THR A 28 6.40 -22.33 -17.10
C THR A 28 6.26 -22.76 -18.57
N PRO A 29 5.10 -23.32 -19.01
CA PRO A 29 4.83 -23.60 -20.41
C PRO A 29 4.45 -22.31 -21.18
N MET A 30 5.08 -22.08 -22.34
CA MET A 30 4.70 -20.99 -23.26
C MET A 30 3.45 -21.36 -24.09
N LYS A 31 2.62 -20.35 -24.39
CA LYS A 31 1.58 -20.43 -25.42
C LYS A 31 1.70 -19.29 -26.43
N PRO A 32 1.26 -19.51 -27.69
CA PRO A 32 1.66 -18.74 -28.84
C PRO A 32 0.69 -17.59 -29.18
N ASP A 33 1.23 -16.56 -29.84
CA ASP A 33 0.51 -15.43 -30.42
C ASP A 33 -0.32 -15.83 -31.65
N SER A 34 -1.48 -15.19 -31.81
CA SER A 34 -2.26 -15.20 -33.05
C SER A 34 -2.85 -13.83 -33.35
N LEU A 35 -2.61 -13.40 -34.60
CA LEU A 35 -2.89 -12.11 -35.25
C LEU A 35 -4.33 -11.95 -35.80
N HIS A 36 -4.61 -10.71 -36.24
CA HIS A 36 -5.70 -10.18 -37.12
C HIS A 36 -7.02 -9.75 -36.44
N GLY A 37 -7.68 -8.63 -36.80
CA GLY A 37 -7.45 -7.58 -37.79
C GLY A 37 -8.71 -6.71 -38.00
N SER A 38 -8.51 -5.47 -38.50
CA SER A 38 -9.41 -4.62 -39.32
C SER A 38 -10.88 -4.34 -38.92
N ARG A 39 -11.26 -3.04 -38.77
CA ARG A 39 -12.26 -2.33 -39.63
C ARG A 39 -12.44 -0.85 -39.28
N ASP A 40 -13.18 -0.17 -40.15
CA ASP A 40 -13.16 1.23 -40.57
C ASP A 40 -14.46 1.99 -40.19
N ASN A 41 -14.36 3.32 -40.13
CA ASN A 41 -15.38 4.38 -40.33
C ASN A 41 -16.65 4.55 -39.45
N GLY A 42 -16.98 5.82 -39.17
CA GLY A 42 -18.36 6.30 -38.98
C GLY A 42 -18.56 7.43 -37.96
N ASP A 43 -18.68 8.67 -38.44
CA ASP A 43 -19.13 9.87 -37.73
C ASP A 43 -20.43 9.67 -36.93
N LEU A 44 -20.57 10.30 -35.75
CA LEU A 44 -21.86 10.77 -35.23
C LEU A 44 -21.69 11.92 -34.22
N GLN A 45 -22.62 12.87 -34.35
CA GLN A 45 -22.66 14.22 -33.79
C GLN A 45 -22.92 14.28 -32.27
N SER A 46 -22.34 15.32 -31.66
CA SER A 46 -22.89 16.16 -30.57
C SER A 46 -23.92 15.54 -29.62
N SER A 47 -23.47 15.18 -28.41
CA SER A 47 -24.30 15.29 -27.21
C SER A 47 -23.55 16.11 -26.16
N SER A 48 -24.11 17.27 -25.84
CA SER A 48 -23.76 18.12 -24.71
C SER A 48 -24.12 17.39 -23.42
N GLY A 49 -23.12 16.76 -22.80
CA GLY A 49 -23.21 16.13 -21.47
C GLY A 49 -22.12 16.68 -20.56
N ALA A 50 -22.14 17.99 -20.30
CA ALA A 50 -21.46 18.56 -19.15
C ALA A 50 -22.56 18.93 -18.13
N LEU A 51 -22.31 18.70 -16.84
CA LEU A 51 -23.17 18.99 -15.67
C LEU A 51 -23.98 17.79 -15.13
N ASP A 52 -23.30 16.79 -14.52
CA ASP A 52 -23.86 16.05 -13.36
C ASP A 52 -22.84 15.19 -12.58
N GLU A 53 -21.57 15.14 -12.97
CA GLU A 53 -20.60 14.24 -12.32
C GLU A 53 -20.19 14.73 -10.91
N GLY A 54 -20.22 16.05 -10.67
CA GLY A 54 -19.84 16.63 -9.38
C GLY A 54 -20.87 16.47 -8.25
N SER A 55 -22.16 16.28 -8.58
CA SER A 55 -23.23 16.13 -7.57
C SER A 55 -23.21 14.74 -6.92
N GLN A 56 -22.88 13.72 -7.70
CA GLN A 56 -22.82 12.32 -7.27
C GLN A 56 -21.54 12.01 -6.48
N GLU A 57 -20.37 12.49 -6.94
CA GLU A 57 -19.10 12.30 -6.23
C GLU A 57 -19.12 12.93 -4.83
N ASP A 58 -19.76 14.10 -4.68
CA ASP A 58 -19.92 14.78 -3.40
C ASP A 58 -20.88 14.03 -2.45
N ALA A 59 -21.93 13.40 -2.96
CA ALA A 59 -22.85 12.59 -2.17
C ALA A 59 -22.19 11.29 -1.67
N ASP A 60 -21.45 10.60 -2.54
CA ASP A 60 -20.66 9.40 -2.18
C ASP A 60 -19.61 9.74 -1.12
N TRP A 61 -19.00 10.93 -1.20
CA TRP A 61 -18.01 11.40 -0.23
C TRP A 61 -18.58 11.55 1.18
N GLU A 62 -19.76 12.17 1.30
CA GLU A 62 -20.42 12.38 2.58
C GLU A 62 -20.93 11.06 3.17
N GLU A 63 -21.47 10.16 2.35
CA GLU A 63 -21.89 8.84 2.78
C GLU A 63 -20.71 8.02 3.33
N GLU A 64 -19.59 7.98 2.60
CA GLU A 64 -18.38 7.31 3.08
C GLU A 64 -17.84 7.93 4.39
N ARG A 65 -18.01 9.24 4.57
CA ARG A 65 -17.61 9.96 5.79
C ARG A 65 -18.50 9.59 6.98
N GLU A 66 -19.81 9.47 6.79
CA GLU A 66 -20.73 9.04 7.84
C GLU A 66 -20.50 7.58 8.24
N LEU A 67 -20.26 6.70 7.26
CA LEU A 67 -19.88 5.31 7.52
C LEU A 67 -18.58 5.20 8.33
N GLU A 68 -17.59 6.04 8.02
CA GLU A 68 -16.37 6.13 8.83
C GLU A 68 -16.68 6.64 10.24
N ARG A 69 -17.57 7.62 10.37
CA ARG A 69 -17.95 8.22 11.68
C ARG A 69 -18.55 7.16 12.58
N ALA A 70 -19.51 6.41 12.07
CA ALA A 70 -20.11 5.28 12.77
C ALA A 70 -19.07 4.22 13.17
N ALA A 71 -18.08 3.95 12.32
CA ALA A 71 -16.99 3.02 12.66
C ALA A 71 -16.05 3.57 13.76
N CYS A 72 -15.89 4.89 13.85
CA CYS A 72 -15.07 5.54 14.88
C CYS A 72 -15.79 5.69 16.23
N GLU A 73 -17.07 5.32 16.34
CA GLU A 73 -17.81 5.40 17.60
C GLU A 73 -17.29 4.37 18.63
N GLY A 74 -17.40 4.73 19.91
CA GLY A 74 -16.95 3.91 21.04
C GLY A 74 -15.64 4.39 21.65
N GLU A 75 -15.56 4.35 22.98
CA GLU A 75 -14.38 4.79 23.74
C GLU A 75 -13.16 3.89 23.54
N ASP A 76 -13.35 2.68 23.00
CA ASP A 76 -12.30 1.72 22.69
C ASP A 76 -11.65 1.95 21.32
N PHE A 77 -12.19 2.87 20.50
CA PHE A 77 -11.65 3.14 19.18
C PHE A 77 -10.31 3.87 19.27
N THR A 78 -9.28 3.26 18.68
CA THR A 78 -8.01 3.93 18.40
C THR A 78 -7.82 4.01 16.88
N PRO A 79 -7.51 5.18 16.30
CA PRO A 79 -7.28 5.27 14.86
C PRO A 79 -6.13 4.36 14.37
N PRO A 80 -6.33 3.57 13.31
CA PRO A 80 -5.34 2.61 12.86
C PRO A 80 -4.12 3.28 12.22
N LYS A 81 -2.97 2.63 12.40
CA LYS A 81 -1.68 3.00 11.82
C LYS A 81 -1.15 1.84 10.97
N ILE A 82 -1.10 2.01 9.66
CA ILE A 82 -0.61 0.95 8.75
C ILE A 82 0.89 1.05 8.57
N ILE A 83 1.61 -0.08 8.62
CA ILE A 83 3.02 -0.15 8.24
C ILE A 83 3.16 -1.08 7.03
N LEU A 84 3.48 -0.52 5.87
CA LEU A 84 3.91 -1.29 4.70
C LEU A 84 5.42 -1.53 4.76
N ILE A 85 5.83 -2.79 4.80
CA ILE A 85 7.23 -3.22 4.88
C ILE A 85 7.58 -3.95 3.60
N SER A 86 8.52 -3.42 2.83
CA SER A 86 9.05 -4.09 1.65
C SER A 86 9.93 -5.26 2.06
N SER A 87 9.84 -6.40 1.36
CA SER A 87 10.79 -7.52 1.52
C SER A 87 12.26 -7.16 1.22
N LYS A 88 12.53 -5.99 0.60
CA LYS A 88 13.89 -5.45 0.41
C LYS A 88 14.45 -4.72 1.63
N VAL A 89 13.64 -4.44 2.65
CA VAL A 89 14.17 -3.93 3.92
C VAL A 89 15.09 -5.01 4.52
N PRO A 90 16.31 -4.68 4.97
CA PRO A 90 17.21 -5.68 5.53
C PRO A 90 16.56 -6.41 6.71
N LYS A 91 16.49 -7.75 6.69
CA LYS A 91 15.83 -8.54 7.75
C LYS A 91 14.37 -8.12 7.98
N ALA A 92 13.64 -7.84 6.88
CA ALA A 92 12.24 -7.40 6.89
C ALA A 92 11.32 -8.33 7.68
N GLU A 93 11.58 -9.64 7.64
CA GLU A 93 10.83 -10.68 8.34
C GLU A 93 10.84 -10.53 9.87
N TYR A 94 11.82 -9.82 10.44
CA TYR A 94 11.90 -9.53 11.87
C TYR A 94 11.31 -8.17 12.26
N VAL A 95 11.01 -7.29 11.28
CA VAL A 95 10.44 -5.96 11.55
C VAL A 95 9.09 -6.05 12.31
N PRO A 96 8.19 -7.01 12.03
CA PRO A 96 6.98 -7.16 12.83
C PRO A 96 7.22 -7.41 14.33
N ASN A 97 8.34 -8.04 14.70
CA ASN A 97 8.65 -8.39 16.09
C ASN A 97 9.09 -7.19 16.94
N ILE A 98 9.50 -6.10 16.28
CA ILE A 98 9.96 -4.85 16.92
C ILE A 98 8.89 -3.75 16.92
N ILE A 99 7.70 -4.04 16.39
CA ILE A 99 6.53 -3.15 16.48
C ILE A 99 6.07 -3.05 17.93
N ARG A 100 5.51 -1.90 18.28
CA ARG A 100 4.90 -1.66 19.60
C ARG A 100 3.83 -2.71 19.90
N ARG A 101 4.10 -3.59 20.88
CA ARG A 101 3.15 -4.62 21.30
C ARG A 101 2.03 -4.06 22.19
N ASP A 102 2.24 -2.87 22.75
CA ASP A 102 1.30 -2.14 23.60
C ASP A 102 0.29 -1.30 22.81
N ASP A 103 0.50 -1.10 21.51
CA ASP A 103 -0.42 -0.36 20.63
C ASP A 103 -1.00 -1.31 19.54
N PRO A 104 -2.19 -1.90 19.76
CA PRO A 104 -2.82 -2.80 18.80
C PRO A 104 -3.31 -2.08 17.53
N SER A 105 -3.32 -0.74 17.51
CA SER A 105 -3.68 0.03 16.32
C SER A 105 -2.57 0.06 15.27
N VAL A 106 -1.36 -0.40 15.60
CA VAL A 106 -0.24 -0.50 14.65
C VAL A 106 -0.30 -1.84 13.91
N ILE A 107 -0.60 -1.78 12.61
CA ILE A 107 -0.93 -2.94 11.79
C ILE A 107 0.15 -3.14 10.71
N PRO A 108 1.03 -4.15 10.86
CA PRO A 108 2.04 -4.45 9.84
C PRO A 108 1.50 -5.23 8.65
N ILE A 109 2.03 -4.88 7.48
CA ILE A 109 1.84 -5.58 6.20
C ILE A 109 3.21 -5.73 5.55
N LEU A 110 3.72 -6.96 5.54
CA LEU A 110 4.94 -7.32 4.79
C LEU A 110 4.53 -7.74 3.37
N TYR A 111 5.12 -7.10 2.36
CA TYR A 111 4.85 -7.42 0.96
C TYR A 111 6.13 -7.83 0.23
N ASP A 112 5.98 -8.74 -0.74
CA ASP A 112 7.11 -9.18 -1.57
C ASP A 112 7.37 -8.18 -2.70
N HIS A 113 8.48 -7.45 -2.62
CA HIS A 113 8.92 -6.50 -3.63
C HIS A 113 9.01 -7.10 -5.05
N GLU A 114 9.37 -8.38 -5.17
CA GLU A 114 9.62 -9.00 -6.47
C GLU A 114 8.34 -9.48 -7.16
N HIS A 115 7.36 -9.94 -6.38
CA HIS A 115 6.20 -10.67 -6.90
C HIS A 115 4.84 -10.03 -6.59
N ALA A 116 4.74 -9.14 -5.59
CA ALA A 116 3.48 -8.48 -5.29
C ALA A 116 3.13 -7.45 -6.37
N THR A 117 1.84 -7.20 -6.52
CA THR A 117 1.27 -6.12 -7.33
C THR A 117 0.73 -5.01 -6.44
N PHE A 118 0.42 -3.86 -7.04
CA PHE A 118 -0.24 -2.77 -6.31
C PHE A 118 -1.63 -3.18 -5.81
N ASP A 119 -2.37 -3.99 -6.59
CA ASP A 119 -3.68 -4.48 -6.16
C ASP A 119 -3.55 -5.45 -4.97
N ASP A 120 -2.53 -6.31 -4.93
CA ASP A 120 -2.27 -7.19 -3.75
C ASP A 120 -2.06 -6.36 -2.47
N ILE A 121 -1.34 -5.23 -2.57
CA ILE A 121 -1.10 -4.34 -1.42
C ILE A 121 -2.41 -3.69 -0.97
N ILE A 122 -3.23 -3.20 -1.91
CA ILE A 122 -4.53 -2.58 -1.62
C ILE A 122 -5.49 -3.59 -0.96
N GLU A 123 -5.58 -4.81 -1.50
CA GLU A 123 -6.40 -5.88 -0.93
C GLU A 123 -5.98 -6.25 0.50
N GLU A 124 -4.68 -6.32 0.79
CA GLU A 124 -4.21 -6.63 2.14
C GLU A 124 -4.46 -5.48 3.11
N ILE A 125 -4.34 -4.22 2.67
CA ILE A 125 -4.75 -3.04 3.48
C ILE A 125 -6.23 -3.12 3.85
N GLU A 126 -7.11 -3.33 2.86
CA GLU A 126 -8.56 -3.43 3.08
C GLU A 126 -8.90 -4.57 4.04
N LYS A 127 -8.32 -5.75 3.82
CA LYS A 127 -8.51 -6.93 4.67
C LYS A 127 -8.08 -6.66 6.11
N LYS A 128 -6.93 -6.00 6.31
CA LYS A 128 -6.40 -5.69 7.63
C LYS A 128 -7.21 -4.63 8.36
N LEU A 129 -7.64 -3.57 7.67
CA LEU A 129 -8.54 -2.56 8.23
C LEU A 129 -9.90 -3.17 8.59
N THR A 130 -10.46 -4.02 7.74
CA THR A 130 -11.72 -4.70 8.00
C THR A 130 -11.63 -5.61 9.23
N ALA A 131 -10.52 -6.34 9.38
CA ALA A 131 -10.27 -7.18 10.54
C ALA A 131 -10.04 -6.37 11.82
N TYR A 132 -9.43 -5.19 11.72
CA TYR A 132 -9.24 -4.27 12.84
C TYR A 132 -10.58 -3.68 13.29
N ARG A 133 -11.26 -3.00 12.37
CA ARG A 133 -12.63 -2.50 12.54
C ARG A 133 -13.23 -2.14 11.19
N LYS A 134 -14.30 -2.85 10.79
CA LYS A 134 -14.98 -2.58 9.51
C LYS A 134 -15.41 -1.12 9.41
N GLY A 135 -15.03 -0.46 8.31
CA GLY A 135 -15.36 0.95 8.05
C GLY A 135 -14.33 1.97 8.55
N CYS A 136 -13.36 1.57 9.38
CA CYS A 136 -12.31 2.49 9.82
C CYS A 136 -11.34 2.85 8.68
N LYS A 137 -10.65 3.97 8.83
CA LYS A 137 -9.69 4.52 7.86
C LYS A 137 -8.36 4.85 8.52
N ILE A 138 -7.31 4.91 7.71
CA ILE A 138 -5.92 5.14 8.10
C ILE A 138 -5.72 6.61 8.45
N TRP A 139 -5.19 6.88 9.64
CA TRP A 139 -4.78 8.23 10.04
C TRP A 139 -3.28 8.43 9.84
N ASN A 140 -2.50 7.39 10.14
CA ASN A 140 -1.06 7.38 10.01
C ASN A 140 -0.62 6.15 9.23
N MET A 141 0.31 6.33 8.30
CA MET A 141 0.87 5.25 7.50
C MET A 141 2.39 5.36 7.49
N LEU A 142 3.09 4.24 7.58
CA LEU A 142 4.51 4.15 7.35
C LEU A 142 4.78 3.28 6.12
N ILE A 143 5.50 3.82 5.15
CA ILE A 143 6.07 3.06 4.03
C ILE A 143 7.55 2.85 4.33
N PHE A 144 7.92 1.63 4.67
CA PHE A 144 9.30 1.21 4.89
C PHE A 144 9.81 0.46 3.67
N CYS A 145 10.52 1.17 2.80
CA CYS A 145 11.06 0.63 1.56
C CYS A 145 12.45 1.21 1.25
N GLN A 146 13.10 0.61 0.26
CA GLN A 146 14.36 1.15 -0.27
C GLN A 146 14.07 2.34 -1.20
N GLY A 147 15.07 3.18 -1.40
CA GLY A 147 14.98 4.34 -2.28
C GLY A 147 16.21 5.21 -2.16
N GLY A 148 16.09 6.44 -2.60
CA GLY A 148 17.12 7.47 -2.46
C GLY A 148 16.53 8.86 -2.67
N PRO A 149 17.38 9.90 -2.74
CA PRO A 149 16.89 11.25 -3.01
C PRO A 149 16.06 11.27 -4.30
N GLY A 150 14.79 11.67 -4.19
CA GLY A 150 13.88 11.80 -5.33
C GLY A 150 13.21 10.53 -5.87
N HIS A 151 13.40 9.36 -5.26
CA HIS A 151 12.78 8.12 -5.74
C HIS A 151 12.53 7.06 -4.66
N LEU A 152 11.51 6.22 -4.88
CA LEU A 152 11.15 5.08 -4.02
C LEU A 152 11.07 3.79 -4.83
N TYR A 153 11.55 2.68 -4.27
CA TYR A 153 11.39 1.35 -4.82
C TYR A 153 10.23 0.63 -4.13
N LEU A 154 9.00 0.88 -4.61
CA LEU A 154 7.80 0.24 -4.05
C LEU A 154 7.78 -1.24 -4.42
N LEU A 155 7.74 -1.55 -5.72
CA LEU A 155 7.78 -2.90 -6.28
C LEU A 155 8.87 -2.99 -7.36
N LYS A 156 9.23 -4.21 -7.76
CA LYS A 156 10.19 -4.46 -8.83
C LYS A 156 9.73 -3.77 -10.10
N ASN A 157 10.65 -3.08 -10.77
CA ASN A 157 10.38 -2.28 -11.98
C ASN A 157 9.39 -1.11 -11.78
N LYS A 158 8.95 -0.84 -10.54
CA LYS A 158 8.01 0.23 -10.18
C LYS A 158 8.70 1.25 -9.28
N VAL A 159 9.63 1.96 -9.88
CA VAL A 159 10.36 3.06 -9.25
C VAL A 159 9.49 4.30 -9.26
N ALA A 160 9.00 4.74 -8.11
CA ALA A 160 8.25 5.99 -8.01
C ALA A 160 9.22 7.17 -8.08
N THR A 161 9.10 7.98 -9.12
CA THR A 161 9.81 9.27 -9.30
C THR A 161 8.78 10.31 -9.69
N PHE A 162 9.08 11.60 -9.52
CA PHE A 162 8.12 12.68 -9.85
C PHE A 162 7.56 12.54 -11.28
N ALA A 163 8.40 12.14 -12.24
CA ALA A 163 8.01 11.98 -13.64
C ALA A 163 7.19 10.71 -13.92
N LYS A 164 7.40 9.64 -13.14
CA LYS A 164 6.71 8.36 -13.34
C LYS A 164 5.34 8.34 -12.67
N VAL A 165 5.21 8.92 -11.47
CA VAL A 165 3.93 8.93 -10.75
C VAL A 165 2.84 9.73 -11.47
N GLU A 166 3.18 10.58 -12.43
CA GLU A 166 2.23 11.32 -13.27
C GLU A 166 1.94 10.64 -14.62
N LYS A 167 2.66 9.58 -14.98
CA LYS A 167 2.61 8.97 -16.32
C LYS A 167 2.30 7.48 -16.32
N GLU A 168 2.75 6.76 -15.31
CA GLU A 168 2.50 5.32 -15.18
C GLU A 168 1.12 5.10 -14.56
N GLU A 169 0.17 4.63 -15.37
CA GLU A 169 -1.23 4.49 -14.99
C GLU A 169 -1.42 3.63 -13.73
N ASP A 170 -0.69 2.53 -13.60
CA ASP A 170 -0.81 1.66 -12.44
C ASP A 170 -0.30 2.31 -11.15
N MET A 171 0.73 3.18 -11.23
CA MET A 171 1.16 3.98 -10.09
C MET A 171 0.10 5.03 -9.73
N ILE A 172 -0.45 5.73 -10.72
CA ILE A 172 -1.52 6.72 -10.53
C ILE A 172 -2.71 6.07 -9.81
N GLN A 173 -3.16 4.93 -10.33
CA GLN A 173 -4.29 4.18 -9.77
C GLN A 173 -3.98 3.66 -8.36
N PHE A 174 -2.76 3.19 -8.10
CA PHE A 174 -2.37 2.77 -6.75
C PHE A 174 -2.55 3.90 -5.73
N TRP A 175 -2.00 5.10 -5.99
CA TRP A 175 -2.09 6.22 -5.05
C TRP A 175 -3.53 6.76 -4.91
N LYS A 176 -4.31 6.78 -5.99
CA LYS A 176 -5.74 7.13 -5.94
C LYS A 176 -6.56 6.12 -5.14
N LYS A 177 -6.31 4.81 -5.31
CA LYS A 177 -6.98 3.77 -4.52
C LYS A 177 -6.56 3.85 -3.05
N LEU A 178 -5.27 4.02 -2.78
CA LEU A 178 -4.74 4.16 -1.42
C LEU A 178 -5.36 5.35 -0.70
N SER A 179 -5.56 6.49 -1.38
CA SER A 179 -6.14 7.68 -0.75
C SER A 179 -7.52 7.43 -0.16
N ARG A 180 -8.35 6.56 -0.78
CA ARG A 180 -9.68 6.19 -0.28
C ARG A 180 -9.66 5.42 1.05
N PHE A 181 -8.51 4.91 1.45
CA PHE A 181 -8.31 4.30 2.77
C PHE A 181 -7.86 5.30 3.83
N MET A 182 -7.51 6.54 3.46
CA MET A 182 -7.14 7.59 4.40
C MET A 182 -8.38 8.21 5.01
N SER A 183 -8.29 8.66 6.26
CA SER A 183 -9.44 9.18 7.00
C SER A 183 -9.97 10.48 6.40
N LYS A 184 -11.30 10.61 6.38
CA LYS A 184 -12.01 11.86 6.09
C LYS A 184 -12.33 12.67 7.36
N LEU A 185 -12.15 12.05 8.54
CA LEU A 185 -12.52 12.60 9.84
C LEU A 185 -11.32 13.16 10.62
N ASN A 186 -10.10 12.84 10.20
CA ASN A 186 -8.91 13.38 10.84
C ASN A 186 -8.96 14.92 10.77
N PRO A 187 -8.97 15.63 11.92
CA PRO A 187 -9.00 17.09 11.94
C PRO A 187 -7.69 17.70 11.42
N GLU A 188 -6.61 16.91 11.42
CA GLU A 188 -5.35 17.24 10.79
C GLU A 188 -5.18 16.47 9.46
N ALA A 189 -4.16 16.82 8.69
CA ALA A 189 -3.81 16.03 7.51
C ALA A 189 -3.39 14.61 7.94
N ASN A 190 -3.89 13.59 7.23
CA ASN A 190 -3.42 12.23 7.41
C ASN A 190 -1.93 12.14 7.08
N LEU A 191 -1.20 11.31 7.81
CA LEU A 191 0.25 11.32 7.74
C LEU A 191 0.79 10.07 7.05
N ILE A 192 1.63 10.25 6.03
CA ILE A 192 2.40 9.18 5.41
C ILE A 192 3.89 9.41 5.68
N HIS A 193 4.45 8.58 6.54
CA HIS A 193 5.87 8.50 6.80
C HIS A 193 6.58 7.62 5.76
N ILE A 194 7.77 8.02 5.35
CA ILE A 194 8.65 7.24 4.48
C ILE A 194 9.97 7.01 5.23
N MET A 195 10.27 5.74 5.49
CA MET A 195 11.49 5.28 6.15
C MET A 195 12.30 4.34 5.24
N GLY A 196 13.60 4.20 5.52
CA GLY A 196 14.52 3.34 4.76
C GLY A 196 15.24 4.05 3.63
N CYS A 197 14.89 5.30 3.36
CA CYS A 197 15.56 6.18 2.40
C CYS A 197 15.37 7.65 2.77
N TYR A 198 16.15 8.53 2.14
CA TYR A 198 16.03 9.99 2.32
C TYR A 198 15.42 10.63 1.06
N VAL A 199 14.14 10.34 0.80
CA VAL A 199 13.48 10.75 -0.45
C VAL A 199 13.41 12.27 -0.60
N LEU A 200 13.15 12.98 0.51
CA LEU A 200 13.08 14.44 0.58
C LEU A 200 14.46 15.13 0.55
N GLY A 201 15.55 14.37 0.41
CA GLY A 201 16.91 14.93 0.34
C GLY A 201 17.26 15.65 -0.97
N SER A 202 16.28 15.96 -1.81
CA SER A 202 16.48 16.64 -3.10
C SER A 202 15.22 17.35 -3.57
N ALA A 203 15.37 18.35 -4.44
CA ALA A 203 14.25 19.04 -5.10
C ALA A 203 13.35 18.09 -5.91
N ASN A 204 13.92 17.00 -6.46
CA ASN A 204 13.12 15.97 -7.13
C ASN A 204 12.25 15.18 -6.15
N GLY A 205 12.71 15.02 -4.91
CA GLY A 205 11.94 14.44 -3.81
C GLY A 205 10.75 15.30 -3.42
N GLU A 206 10.97 16.61 -3.27
CA GLU A 206 9.89 17.56 -3.02
C GLU A 206 8.84 17.52 -4.13
N LYS A 207 9.27 17.53 -5.40
CA LYS A 207 8.35 17.38 -6.56
C LYS A 207 7.58 16.06 -6.52
N LEU A 208 8.26 14.94 -6.25
CA LEU A 208 7.60 13.64 -6.11
C LEU A 208 6.50 13.70 -5.04
N ILE A 209 6.82 14.22 -3.86
CA ILE A 209 5.83 14.34 -2.77
C ILE A 209 4.67 15.27 -3.13
N GLN A 210 4.93 16.39 -3.81
CA GLN A 210 3.85 17.28 -4.27
C GLN A 210 2.92 16.57 -5.28
N ASN A 211 3.48 15.80 -6.21
CA ASN A 211 2.70 15.03 -7.18
C ASN A 211 1.85 13.96 -6.47
N LEU A 212 2.41 13.27 -5.47
CA LEU A 212 1.65 12.31 -4.66
C LEU A 212 0.52 12.98 -3.88
N LYS A 213 0.78 14.12 -3.22
CA LYS A 213 -0.26 14.92 -2.54
C LYS A 213 -1.38 15.31 -3.50
N GLN A 214 -1.05 15.73 -4.71
CA GLN A 214 -2.03 16.08 -5.73
C GLN A 214 -2.87 14.87 -6.17
N LEU A 215 -2.24 13.72 -6.39
CA LEU A 215 -2.92 12.48 -6.77
C LEU A 215 -3.89 11.96 -5.71
N MET A 216 -3.58 12.21 -4.44
CA MET A 216 -4.37 11.70 -3.33
C MET A 216 -5.49 12.65 -2.86
N ARG A 217 -5.66 13.80 -3.52
CA ARG A 217 -6.83 14.67 -3.31
C ARG A 217 -8.15 13.91 -3.57
N PRO A 218 -9.24 14.27 -2.89
CA PRO A 218 -9.38 15.40 -1.96
C PRO A 218 -8.88 15.13 -0.53
N HIS A 219 -8.34 13.95 -0.22
CA HIS A 219 -7.84 13.63 1.12
C HIS A 219 -6.64 14.53 1.48
N ALA A 220 -6.73 15.18 2.64
CA ALA A 220 -5.62 15.97 3.18
C ALA A 220 -4.53 15.01 3.68
N ILE A 221 -3.36 15.03 3.02
CA ILE A 221 -2.25 14.13 3.34
C ILE A 221 -0.95 14.94 3.44
N GLU A 222 -0.19 14.68 4.50
CA GLU A 222 1.17 15.17 4.71
C GLU A 222 2.16 14.02 4.56
N PHE A 223 3.30 14.29 3.93
CA PHE A 223 4.37 13.29 3.80
C PHE A 223 5.57 13.72 4.63
N LYS A 224 6.13 12.80 5.41
CA LYS A 224 7.33 13.05 6.20
C LYS A 224 8.37 11.96 5.95
N SER A 225 9.62 12.37 5.76
CA SER A 225 10.77 11.46 5.64
C SER A 225 11.96 12.01 6.44
N PRO A 226 11.83 12.12 7.77
CA PRO A 226 12.90 12.63 8.62
C PRO A 226 14.07 11.65 8.67
N LEU A 227 15.27 12.18 8.89
CA LEU A 227 16.44 11.34 9.14
C LEU A 227 16.25 10.54 10.44
N GLU A 228 16.44 9.22 10.40
CA GLU A 228 16.19 8.32 11.55
C GLU A 228 16.93 8.72 12.84
N LEU A 229 18.11 9.34 12.72
CA LEU A 229 18.94 9.79 13.85
C LEU A 229 18.53 11.17 14.41
N SER A 230 17.60 11.88 13.75
CA SER A 230 17.11 13.18 14.21
C SER A 230 16.04 13.03 15.30
N ALA A 231 15.73 14.11 16.02
CA ALA A 231 14.62 14.13 16.99
C ALA A 231 13.28 13.76 16.33
N GLN A 232 12.98 14.32 15.17
CA GLN A 232 11.79 13.98 14.38
C GLN A 232 11.81 12.52 13.91
N GLY A 233 12.98 11.99 13.57
CA GLY A 233 13.15 10.59 13.22
C GLY A 233 12.85 9.66 14.39
N LYS A 234 13.32 10.03 15.59
CA LYS A 234 13.01 9.32 16.83
C LYS A 234 11.50 9.31 17.11
N GLU A 235 10.84 10.46 17.02
CA GLU A 235 9.38 10.58 17.22
C GLU A 235 8.61 9.69 16.24
N MET A 236 8.99 9.71 14.95
CA MET A 236 8.43 8.83 13.94
C MET A 236 8.65 7.35 14.30
N ILE A 237 9.85 6.94 14.73
CA ILE A 237 10.12 5.55 15.13
C ILE A 237 9.25 5.15 16.33
N GLU A 238 9.15 6.00 17.35
CA GLU A 238 8.37 5.74 18.57
C GLU A 238 6.86 5.64 18.33
N MET A 239 6.36 6.17 17.20
CA MET A 239 4.97 6.04 16.77
C MET A 239 4.62 4.61 16.30
N TYR A 240 5.59 3.87 15.76
CA TYR A 240 5.36 2.58 15.09
C TYR A 240 6.08 1.40 15.76
N PHE A 241 7.23 1.65 16.39
CA PHE A 241 8.13 0.60 16.89
C PHE A 241 8.43 0.79 18.38
N ASP A 242 8.77 -0.31 19.07
CA ASP A 242 9.50 -0.20 20.32
C ASP A 242 10.90 0.33 19.99
N PHE A 243 11.21 1.53 20.49
CA PHE A 243 12.43 2.24 20.13
C PHE A 243 13.71 1.45 20.48
N ARG A 244 13.70 0.68 21.58
CA ARG A 244 14.87 -0.11 21.99
C ARG A 244 15.07 -1.30 21.07
N LEU A 245 13.98 -2.00 20.75
CA LEU A 245 14.01 -3.13 19.82
C LEU A 245 14.38 -2.66 18.40
N PHE A 246 13.86 -1.52 17.95
CA PHE A 246 14.22 -0.90 16.67
C PHE A 246 15.72 -0.61 16.60
N ARG A 247 16.28 0.06 17.62
CA ARG A 247 17.71 0.37 17.67
C ARG A 247 18.56 -0.91 17.64
N LEU A 248 18.15 -1.93 18.40
CA LEU A 248 18.84 -3.22 18.42
C LEU A 248 18.82 -3.88 17.04
N TRP A 249 17.64 -3.98 16.42
CA TRP A 249 17.48 -4.51 15.06
C TRP A 249 18.34 -3.74 14.05
N LYS A 250 18.32 -2.40 14.09
CA LYS A 250 19.08 -1.54 13.17
C LYS A 250 20.59 -1.80 13.25
N THR A 251 21.15 -1.93 14.46
CA THR A 251 22.59 -2.24 14.64
C THR A 251 22.98 -3.61 14.11
N ARG A 252 22.03 -4.55 14.01
CA ARG A 252 22.26 -5.93 13.59
C ARG A 252 21.75 -6.24 12.19
N GLN A 253 21.17 -5.28 11.48
CA GLN A 253 20.54 -5.50 10.17
C GLN A 253 21.53 -6.01 9.10
N HIS A 254 22.82 -5.69 9.25
CA HIS A 254 23.91 -6.17 8.38
C HIS A 254 24.76 -7.29 9.03
N SER A 255 24.43 -7.70 10.26
CA SER A 255 25.13 -8.79 10.92
C SER A 255 24.78 -10.12 10.28
N LYS A 256 25.81 -10.95 10.01
CA LYS A 256 25.66 -12.32 9.49
C LYS A 256 25.22 -13.33 10.55
N LEU A 257 25.23 -12.96 11.83
CA LEU A 257 24.75 -13.81 12.91
C LEU A 257 23.22 -13.85 12.88
N LEU A 258 22.67 -15.06 12.73
CA LEU A 258 21.24 -15.35 12.57
C LEU A 258 20.48 -15.42 13.91
N ASP A 259 21.14 -15.18 15.04
CA ASP A 259 20.57 -15.37 16.38
C ASP A 259 19.56 -14.28 16.75
N TYR A 260 18.34 -14.40 16.23
CA TYR A 260 17.16 -13.64 16.68
C TYR A 260 16.17 -14.51 17.46
N ASP A 261 16.36 -15.83 17.50
CA ASP A 261 15.50 -16.76 18.24
C ASP A 261 15.54 -16.57 19.76
N ASN A 262 16.53 -15.82 20.27
CA ASN A 262 16.67 -15.49 21.69
C ASN A 262 16.13 -14.10 22.08
N LEU A 263 15.29 -13.46 21.24
CA LEU A 263 14.80 -12.08 21.47
C LEU A 263 13.32 -12.00 21.91
N LEU A 264 12.73 -13.10 22.38
CA LEU A 264 11.38 -13.13 22.97
C LEU A 264 11.42 -13.30 24.49
#